data_AF-A0A015IT45-F1
#
_entry.id   AF-A0A015IT45-F1
#
_cell.length_a   1.000
_cell.length_b   1.000
_cell.length_c   1.000
_cell.angle_alpha   90.00
_cell.angle_beta   90.00
_cell.angle_gamma   90.00
#
_symmetry.space_group_name_H-M   'P 1'
#
loop_
_entity.id
_entity.type
_entity.pdbx_description
1 polymer ?
#
loop_
_entity_poly.entity_id
_entity_poly.type
_entity_poly.pdbx_seq_one_letter_code
_entity_poly.pdbx_strand_id
1 'polypeptide(L)'
;MDDSTLVFSSKAGMESMLSITEEFYQINNTSANHNKYVLITNLLPLTSNSTLSPVTFNLVLFSLNRVPSITITPISMTTSFHFLGVWFNIKNSRDFIKKQLKCECNSFATTIRPAKLSVKQVVYLHNAVLIPKLEYQMQVTHLSESDCHLIMRSI
;
A
#
# COMPACT_ATOMS: atom_id res chain seq x y z
N MET A 1 -14.64 -7.81 -4.51
CA MET A 1 -13.34 -7.37 -3.94
C MET A 1 -12.91 -8.41 -2.95
N ASP A 2 -11.63 -8.76 -2.95
CA ASP A 2 -10.99 -9.76 -2.10
C ASP A 2 -9.99 -9.12 -1.11
N ASP A 3 -9.40 -7.97 -1.46
CA ASP A 3 -8.53 -7.21 -0.56
C ASP A 3 -9.30 -6.64 0.64
N SER A 4 -8.88 -7.02 1.85
CA SER A 4 -9.45 -6.60 3.12
C SER A 4 -8.39 -6.04 4.06
N THR A 5 -8.74 -5.02 4.84
CA THR A 5 -7.85 -4.41 5.85
C THR A 5 -8.49 -4.50 7.22
N LEU A 6 -7.72 -5.00 8.19
CA LEU A 6 -8.13 -5.10 9.59
C LEU A 6 -7.33 -4.12 10.43
N VAL A 7 -8.00 -3.35 11.30
CA VAL A 7 -7.37 -2.36 12.18
C VAL A 7 -7.84 -2.58 13.61
N PHE A 8 -6.89 -2.83 14.51
CA PHE A 8 -7.15 -3.03 15.94
C PHE A 8 -6.09 -2.32 16.78
N SER A 9 -6.50 -1.89 17.96
CA SER A 9 -5.63 -1.19 18.93
C SER A 9 -4.71 -2.13 19.71
N SER A 10 -4.92 -3.45 19.65
CA SER A 10 -4.16 -4.43 20.43
C SER A 10 -3.96 -5.73 19.67
N LYS A 11 -2.90 -6.47 20.05
CA LYS A 11 -2.62 -7.81 19.52
C LYS A 11 -3.77 -8.79 19.81
N ALA A 12 -4.28 -8.80 21.05
CA ALA A 12 -5.38 -9.68 21.44
C ALA A 12 -6.67 -9.40 20.63
N GLY A 13 -6.96 -8.12 20.36
CA GLY A 13 -8.08 -7.74 19.49
C GLY A 13 -7.89 -8.24 18.06
N MET A 14 -6.67 -8.14 17.52
CA MET A 14 -6.33 -8.69 16.21
C MET A 14 -6.45 -10.22 16.17
N GLU A 15 -5.98 -10.94 17.21
CA GLU A 15 -6.11 -12.40 17.34
C GLU A 15 -7.59 -12.83 17.32
N SER A 16 -8.43 -12.13 18.07
CA SER A 16 -9.88 -12.37 18.08
C SER A 16 -10.51 -12.12 16.71
N MET A 17 -10.20 -11.00 16.06
CA MET A 17 -10.77 -10.70 14.74
C MET A 17 -10.29 -11.66 13.65
N LEU A 18 -9.01 -12.04 13.65
CA LEU A 18 -8.49 -13.05 12.73
C LEU A 18 -9.18 -14.40 12.95
N SER A 19 -9.47 -14.76 14.20
CA SER A 19 -10.19 -16.01 14.50
C SER A 19 -11.59 -16.01 13.88
N ILE A 20 -12.33 -14.90 14.03
CA ILE A 20 -13.66 -14.69 13.41
C ILE A 20 -13.56 -14.69 11.89
N THR A 21 -12.52 -14.05 11.34
CA THR A 21 -12.32 -13.92 9.89
C THR A 21 -12.03 -15.28 9.23
N GLU A 22 -11.18 -16.11 9.84
CA GLU A 22 -10.89 -17.45 9.33
C GLU A 22 -12.12 -18.37 9.41
N GLU A 23 -12.93 -18.27 10.47
CA GLU A 23 -14.20 -18.99 10.57
C GLU A 23 -15.19 -18.53 9.49
N PHE A 24 -15.32 -17.21 9.28
CA PHE A 24 -16.17 -16.65 8.23
C PHE A 24 -15.76 -17.16 6.84
N TYR A 25 -14.46 -17.15 6.52
CA TYR A 25 -14.00 -17.65 5.22
C TYR A 25 -14.33 -19.12 5.04
N GLN A 26 -14.13 -19.93 6.07
CA GLN A 26 -14.42 -21.35 6.01
C GLN A 26 -15.91 -21.65 5.83
N ILE A 27 -16.80 -20.95 6.53
CA ILE A 27 -18.27 -21.08 6.34
C ILE A 27 -18.64 -20.79 4.88
N ASN A 28 -17.95 -19.86 4.24
CA ASN A 28 -18.19 -19.47 2.85
C ASN A 28 -17.41 -20.32 1.84
N ASN A 29 -16.73 -21.41 2.25
CA ASN A 29 -15.86 -22.22 1.38
C ASN A 29 -14.79 -21.39 0.65
N THR A 30 -14.27 -20.37 1.33
CA THR A 30 -13.18 -19.51 0.87
C THR A 30 -12.00 -19.61 1.84
N SER A 31 -10.84 -19.15 1.42
CA SER A 31 -9.66 -19.07 2.28
C SER A 31 -8.83 -17.85 1.91
N ALA A 32 -8.16 -17.27 2.91
CA ALA A 32 -7.23 -16.18 2.69
C ALA A 32 -5.83 -16.71 2.37
N ASN A 33 -5.10 -15.98 1.53
CA ASN A 33 -3.69 -16.25 1.28
C ASN A 33 -2.83 -15.52 2.32
N HIS A 34 -2.50 -16.20 3.41
CA HIS A 34 -1.70 -15.62 4.50
C HIS A 34 -0.33 -15.13 4.06
N ASN A 35 0.25 -15.66 2.97
CA ASN A 35 1.54 -15.18 2.44
C ASN A 35 1.46 -13.75 1.88
N LYS A 36 0.25 -13.27 1.58
CA LYS A 36 0.02 -11.89 1.12
C LYS A 36 -0.29 -10.92 2.26
N TYR A 37 -0.39 -11.39 3.50
CA TYR A 37 -0.69 -10.52 4.62
C TYR A 37 0.48 -9.57 4.90
N VAL A 38 0.14 -8.30 5.11
CA VAL A 38 1.09 -7.24 5.45
C VAL A 38 0.70 -6.73 6.83
N LEU A 39 1.63 -6.82 7.79
CA LEU A 39 1.43 -6.31 9.14
C LEU A 39 2.09 -4.94 9.31
N ILE A 40 1.30 -3.99 9.79
CA ILE A 40 1.75 -2.65 10.21
C ILE A 40 1.49 -2.54 11.71
N THR A 41 2.48 -2.09 12.48
CA THR A 41 2.35 -1.96 13.93
C THR A 41 3.13 -0.79 14.48
N ASN A 42 2.59 -0.14 15.51
CA ASN A 42 3.23 0.93 16.27
C ASN A 42 4.03 0.42 17.49
N LEU A 43 4.06 -0.89 17.73
CA LEU A 43 4.74 -1.49 18.89
C LEU A 43 6.24 -1.71 18.70
N LEU A 44 6.73 -1.65 17.47
CA LEU A 44 8.15 -1.89 17.15
C LEU A 44 8.96 -0.58 17.18
N PRO A 45 10.22 -0.61 17.66
CA PRO A 45 11.05 0.58 17.78
C PRO A 45 11.18 1.33 16.45
N LEU A 46 10.96 2.64 16.49
CA LEU A 46 10.98 3.53 15.32
C LEU A 46 12.34 3.64 14.61
N THR A 47 13.39 3.13 15.26
CA THR A 47 14.81 3.47 15.02
C THR A 47 15.61 2.36 14.34
N SER A 48 15.06 1.15 14.19
CA SER A 48 15.84 0.02 13.70
C SER A 48 15.51 -0.31 12.24
N ASN A 49 16.48 -0.09 11.34
CA ASN A 49 16.50 -0.68 10.00
C ASN A 49 16.74 -2.20 10.02
N SER A 50 16.67 -2.83 11.19
CA SER A 50 16.87 -4.27 11.35
C SER A 50 15.66 -5.04 10.85
N THR A 51 15.91 -6.26 10.37
CA THR A 51 14.89 -7.27 10.12
C THR A 51 13.98 -7.41 11.34
N LEU A 52 12.71 -7.06 11.17
CA LEU A 52 11.72 -7.20 12.24
C LEU A 52 11.44 -8.67 12.49
N SER A 53 11.33 -9.07 13.75
CA SER A 53 10.98 -10.44 14.09
C SER A 53 9.53 -10.73 13.69
N PRO A 54 9.23 -11.93 13.16
CA PRO A 54 7.86 -12.33 12.88
C PRO A 54 6.99 -12.26 14.13
N VAL A 55 5.73 -11.83 13.94
CA VAL A 55 4.73 -11.79 15.00
C VAL A 55 3.73 -12.92 14.75
N THR A 56 3.60 -13.81 15.73
CA THR A 56 2.62 -14.91 15.70
C THR A 56 1.34 -14.48 16.42
N PHE A 57 0.22 -14.55 15.70
CA PHE A 57 -1.13 -14.39 16.19
C PHE A 57 -1.71 -15.77 16.47
N ASN A 58 -2.02 -16.05 17.73
CA ASN A 58 -2.65 -17.31 18.10
C ASN A 58 -4.16 -17.19 17.91
N LEU A 59 -4.76 -18.11 17.16
CA LEU A 59 -6.18 -18.08 16.88
C LEU A 59 -6.94 -18.98 17.84
N VAL A 60 -8.15 -18.55 18.19
CA VAL A 60 -9.09 -19.41 18.91
C VAL A 60 -9.62 -20.43 17.92
N LEU A 61 -9.32 -21.69 18.18
CA LEU A 61 -9.85 -22.80 17.40
C LEU A 61 -11.35 -22.94 17.70
N PHE A 62 -12.16 -22.82 16.67
CA PHE A 62 -13.58 -23.17 16.68
C PHE A 62 -13.77 -24.53 16.00
N SER A 63 -14.94 -25.15 16.15
CA SER A 63 -15.22 -26.47 15.53
C SER A 63 -15.00 -26.48 14.02
N LEU A 64 -15.14 -25.32 13.37
CA LEU A 64 -14.87 -25.14 11.95
C LEU A 64 -13.41 -24.75 11.71
N ASN A 65 -12.87 -23.72 12.37
CA ASN A 65 -11.53 -23.20 12.10
C ASN A 65 -10.38 -24.19 12.43
N ARG A 66 -9.58 -24.55 11.42
CA ARG A 66 -8.40 -25.45 11.56
C ARG A 66 -7.05 -24.74 11.60
N VAL A 67 -7.02 -23.41 11.48
CA VAL A 67 -5.77 -22.63 11.48
C VAL A 67 -5.45 -22.24 12.94
N PRO A 68 -4.39 -22.80 13.56
CA PRO A 68 -4.10 -22.55 14.97
C PRO A 68 -3.39 -21.20 15.19
N SER A 69 -2.62 -20.74 14.20
CA SER A 69 -1.89 -19.49 14.29
C SER A 69 -1.53 -18.95 12.91
N ILE A 70 -1.36 -17.64 12.84
CA ILE A 70 -0.88 -16.94 11.65
C ILE A 70 0.38 -16.16 12.06
N THR A 71 1.47 -16.34 11.33
CA THR A 71 2.72 -15.62 11.60
C THR A 71 3.00 -14.64 10.47
N ILE A 72 3.17 -13.36 10.81
CA ILE A 72 3.36 -12.29 9.83
C ILE A 72 4.59 -11.50 10.24
N THR A 73 5.50 -11.26 9.28
CA THR A 73 6.62 -10.35 9.49
C THR A 73 6.13 -8.92 9.24
N PRO A 74 6.20 -8.03 10.24
CA PRO A 74 5.79 -6.65 10.06
C PRO A 74 6.73 -5.92 9.09
N ILE A 75 6.19 -4.93 8.40
CA ILE A 75 6.99 -4.02 7.58
C ILE A 75 7.64 -2.95 8.46
N SER A 76 8.79 -2.43 8.01
CA SER A 76 9.47 -1.35 8.71
C SER A 76 8.64 -0.06 8.68
N MET A 77 8.69 0.71 9.76
CA MET A 77 8.08 2.05 9.82
C MET A 77 8.64 3.03 8.77
N THR A 78 9.83 2.77 8.24
CA THR A 78 10.44 3.58 7.18
C THR A 78 9.97 3.19 5.78
N THR A 79 9.37 2.01 5.64
CA THR A 79 8.88 1.52 4.36
C THR A 79 7.45 1.98 4.10
N SER A 80 7.12 2.19 2.83
CA SER A 80 5.75 2.40 2.39
C SER A 80 5.11 1.08 2.00
N PHE A 81 3.80 0.96 2.16
CA PHE A 81 3.01 -0.17 1.67
C PHE A 81 1.98 0.28 0.64
N HIS A 82 1.53 -0.65 -0.18
CA HIS A 82 0.64 -0.38 -1.29
C HIS A 82 -0.75 -0.94 -1.00
N PHE A 83 -1.77 -0.10 -1.14
CA PHE A 83 -3.17 -0.51 -1.00
C PHE A 83 -4.00 0.19 -2.08
N LEU A 84 -4.72 -0.61 -2.88
CA LEU A 84 -5.57 -0.14 -3.98
C LEU A 84 -4.90 0.82 -4.97
N GLY A 85 -3.60 0.68 -5.26
CA GLY A 85 -2.92 1.59 -6.21
C GLY A 85 -2.25 2.81 -5.56
N VAL A 86 -2.46 3.01 -4.26
CA VAL A 86 -1.94 4.15 -3.49
C VAL A 86 -0.90 3.65 -2.49
N TRP A 87 0.18 4.40 -2.32
CA TRP A 87 1.22 4.09 -1.34
C TRP A 87 1.02 4.88 -0.06
N PHE A 88 1.15 4.18 1.06
CA PHE A 88 0.99 4.72 2.39
C PHE A 88 2.32 4.65 3.12
N ASN A 89 2.68 5.73 3.81
CA ASN A 89 3.87 5.78 4.64
C ASN A 89 3.49 6.06 6.09
N ILE A 90 3.91 5.18 7.00
CA ILE A 90 3.51 5.25 8.41
C ILE A 90 4.14 6.46 9.12
N LYS A 91 5.35 6.86 8.71
CA LYS A 91 6.02 8.08 9.20
C LYS A 91 5.56 9.35 8.50
N ASN A 92 4.56 9.27 7.63
CA ASN A 92 4.10 10.38 6.79
C ASN A 92 5.26 11.01 5.97
N SER A 93 6.27 10.22 5.61
CA SER A 93 7.33 10.69 4.72
C SER A 93 6.78 10.82 3.30
N ARG A 94 7.06 11.98 2.69
CA ARG A 94 6.64 12.31 1.32
C ARG A 94 7.66 11.89 0.28
N ASP A 95 8.86 11.50 0.69
CA ASP A 95 10.00 11.28 -0.23
C ASP A 95 9.75 10.13 -1.19
N PHE A 96 9.14 9.04 -0.68
CA PHE A 96 8.76 7.90 -1.49
C PHE A 96 7.76 8.32 -2.58
N ILE A 97 6.71 9.06 -2.21
CA ILE A 97 5.66 9.51 -3.13
C ILE A 97 6.23 10.50 -4.15
N LYS A 98 7.05 11.47 -3.71
CA LYS A 98 7.74 12.40 -4.63
C LYS A 98 8.59 11.66 -5.65
N LYS A 99 9.36 10.65 -5.21
CA LYS A 99 10.18 9.83 -6.10
C LYS A 99 9.30 9.03 -7.07
N GLN A 100 8.22 8.43 -6.59
CA GLN A 100 7.29 7.67 -7.41
C GLN A 100 6.63 8.54 -8.49
N LEU A 101 6.07 9.70 -8.12
CA LEU A 101 5.43 10.61 -9.07
C LEU A 101 6.44 11.08 -10.12
N LYS A 102 7.67 11.41 -9.72
CA LYS A 102 8.74 11.76 -10.66
C LYS A 102 9.08 10.61 -11.61
N CYS A 103 9.14 9.38 -11.12
CA CYS A 103 9.33 8.20 -11.96
C CYS A 103 8.18 8.03 -12.95
N GLU A 104 6.93 8.20 -12.51
CA GLU A 104 5.73 8.10 -13.37
C GLU A 104 5.74 9.16 -14.48
N CYS A 105 6.06 10.42 -14.14
CA CYS A 105 6.23 11.50 -15.10
C CYS A 105 7.33 11.17 -16.14
N ASN A 106 8.48 10.66 -15.69
CA ASN A 106 9.56 10.25 -16.58
C ASN A 106 9.12 9.09 -17.48
N SER A 107 8.45 8.08 -16.93
CA SER A 107 7.92 6.96 -17.70
C SER A 107 6.96 7.46 -18.78
N PHE A 108 6.02 8.33 -18.42
CA PHE A 108 5.10 8.96 -19.38
C PHE A 108 5.86 9.67 -20.51
N ALA A 109 6.82 10.54 -20.18
CA ALA A 109 7.64 11.25 -21.17
C ALA A 109 8.40 10.28 -22.09
N THR A 110 8.99 9.20 -21.54
CA THR A 110 9.69 8.19 -22.35
C THR A 110 8.77 7.41 -23.28
N THR A 111 7.53 7.15 -22.86
CA THR A 111 6.52 6.44 -23.67
C THR A 111 6.02 7.29 -24.82
N ILE A 112 5.78 8.59 -24.62
CA ILE A 112 5.27 9.48 -25.68
C ILE A 112 6.34 9.94 -26.66
N ARG A 113 7.60 10.05 -26.22
CA ARG A 113 8.72 10.59 -27.02
C ARG A 113 8.89 9.96 -28.41
N PRO A 114 8.83 8.62 -28.60
CA PRO A 114 8.96 8.02 -29.93
C PRO A 114 7.67 8.09 -30.76
N ALA A 115 6.52 8.44 -30.16
CA ALA A 115 5.24 8.43 -30.84
C ALA A 115 5.05 9.67 -31.71
N LYS A 116 4.54 9.49 -32.93
CA LYS A 116 4.16 10.60 -33.82
C LYS A 116 2.81 11.17 -33.39
N LEU A 117 2.82 12.07 -32.42
CA LEU A 117 1.63 12.70 -31.85
C LEU A 117 1.55 14.18 -32.25
N SER A 118 0.35 14.66 -32.53
CA SER A 118 0.07 16.09 -32.64
C SER A 118 0.06 16.75 -31.27
N VAL A 119 0.26 18.08 -31.23
CA VAL A 119 0.20 18.87 -29.99
C VAL A 119 -1.11 18.64 -29.23
N LYS A 120 -2.25 18.57 -29.93
CA LYS A 120 -3.56 18.32 -29.31
C LYS A 120 -3.66 16.94 -28.65
N GLN A 121 -3.06 15.92 -29.26
CA GLN A 121 -3.02 14.57 -28.68
C GLN A 121 -2.13 14.52 -27.43
N VAL A 122 -1.00 15.23 -27.42
CA VAL A 122 -0.14 15.33 -26.23
C VAL A 122 -0.87 16.04 -25.10
N VAL A 123 -1.53 17.18 -25.37
CA VAL A 123 -2.34 17.91 -24.38
C VAL A 123 -3.45 17.02 -23.82
N TYR A 124 -4.13 16.26 -24.68
CA TYR A 124 -5.15 15.31 -24.26
C TYR A 124 -4.58 14.23 -23.32
N LEU A 125 -3.48 13.58 -23.70
CA LEU A 125 -2.86 12.54 -22.87
C LEU A 125 -2.39 13.10 -21.52
N HIS A 126 -1.85 14.31 -21.51
CA HIS A 126 -1.44 14.98 -20.27
C HIS A 126 -2.64 15.20 -19.34
N ASN A 127 -3.71 15.81 -19.85
CA ASN A 127 -4.86 16.21 -19.04
C ASN A 127 -5.76 15.04 -18.64
N ALA A 128 -5.97 14.07 -19.54
CA ALA A 128 -6.94 12.99 -19.33
C ALA A 128 -6.32 11.71 -18.78
N VAL A 129 -4.99 11.55 -18.84
CA VAL A 129 -4.31 10.31 -18.40
C VAL A 129 -3.30 10.61 -17.29
N LEU A 130 -2.34 11.50 -17.54
CA LEU A 130 -1.25 11.71 -16.59
C LEU A 130 -1.75 12.39 -15.31
N ILE A 131 -2.45 13.53 -15.42
CA ILE A 131 -2.93 14.28 -14.25
C ILE A 131 -3.80 13.40 -13.34
N PRO A 132 -4.86 12.71 -13.83
CA PRO A 132 -5.69 11.85 -12.99
C PRO A 132 -4.89 10.72 -12.33
N LYS A 133 -3.89 10.15 -13.02
CA LYS A 133 -3.04 9.10 -12.46
C LYS A 133 -2.18 9.62 -11.31
N LEU A 134 -1.58 10.80 -11.47
CA LEU A 134 -0.78 11.43 -10.42
C LEU A 134 -1.66 11.82 -9.22
N GLU A 135 -2.83 12.43 -9.47
CA GLU A 135 -3.82 12.79 -8.44
C GLU A 135 -4.24 11.58 -7.62
N TYR A 136 -4.54 10.47 -8.29
CA TYR A 136 -4.87 9.22 -7.61
C TYR A 136 -3.73 8.71 -6.73
N GLN A 137 -2.50 8.66 -7.26
CA GLN A 137 -1.33 8.18 -6.51
C GLN A 137 -0.95 9.07 -5.33
N MET A 138 -1.26 10.37 -5.38
CA MET A 138 -0.97 11.33 -4.31
C MET A 138 -2.16 11.62 -3.39
N GLN A 139 -3.28 10.90 -3.51
CA GLN A 139 -4.52 11.19 -2.78
C GLN A 139 -4.35 11.30 -1.25
N VAL A 140 -3.40 10.55 -0.68
CA VAL A 140 -3.13 10.50 0.76
C VAL A 140 -1.91 11.32 1.18
N THR A 141 -1.31 12.08 0.25
CA THR A 141 -0.10 12.87 0.48
C THR A 141 -0.30 14.30 0.03
N HIS A 142 -0.25 15.24 0.98
CA HIS A 142 -0.30 16.66 0.65
C HIS A 142 1.09 17.15 0.18
N LEU A 143 1.16 17.55 -1.10
CA LEU A 143 2.34 18.17 -1.71
C LEU A 143 2.15 19.68 -1.79
N SER A 144 3.23 20.44 -1.60
CA SER A 144 3.21 21.87 -1.87
C SER A 144 3.28 22.13 -3.37
N GLU A 145 2.87 23.32 -3.80
CA GLU A 145 3.01 23.76 -5.18
C GLU A 145 4.45 23.65 -5.70
N SER A 146 5.43 24.01 -4.85
CA SER A 146 6.86 23.85 -5.16
C SER A 146 7.27 22.40 -5.41
N ASP A 147 6.71 21.45 -4.64
CA ASP A 147 6.96 20.02 -4.84
C ASP A 147 6.38 19.55 -6.18
N CYS A 148 5.15 19.99 -6.50
CA CYS A 148 4.49 19.68 -7.76
C CYS A 148 5.29 20.21 -8.97
N HIS A 149 5.79 21.45 -8.91
CA HIS A 149 6.64 22.00 -9.96
C HIS A 149 7.93 21.20 -10.16
N LEU A 150 8.58 20.76 -9.07
CA LEU A 150 9.80 19.96 -9.16
C LEU A 150 9.56 18.58 -9.80
N ILE A 151 8.40 17.98 -9.54
CA ILE A 151 8.00 16.70 -10.12
C ILE A 151 7.70 16.86 -11.63
N MET A 152 6.89 17.86 -11.97
CA MET A 152 6.41 18.08 -13.34
C MET A 152 7.48 18.60 -14.30
N ARG A 153 8.55 19.23 -13.80
CA ARG A 153 9.67 19.74 -14.61
C ARG A 153 10.37 18.67 -15.47
N SER A 154 10.14 17.39 -15.20
CA SER A 154 10.81 16.29 -15.89
C SER A 154 10.08 15.79 -17.15
N ILE A 155 8.92 16.36 -17.46
CA ILE A 155 8.11 16.10 -18.68
C ILE A 155 8.42 17.18 -19.72
#